data_AF-A0A951G5J2-F1
#
_entry.id   AF-A0A951G5J2-F1
#
_cell.length_a   1.000
_cell.length_b   1.000
_cell.length_c   1.000
_cell.angle_alpha   90.00
_cell.angle_beta   90.00
_cell.angle_gamma   90.00
#
_symmetry.space_group_name_H-M   'P 1'
#
loop_
_entity.id
_entity.type
_entity.pdbx_description
1 polymer ?
#
loop_
_entity_poly.entity_id
_entity_poly.type
_entity_poly.pdbx_seq_one_letter_code
_entity_poly.pdbx_strand_id
1 'polypeptide(L)'
;MRRVWPVLVVLMLAAVAGPAQAQTGSGLLFFGVPGMKVLSDTNIPARASGELVISFHGDSTAGCATYGLCGYAGTILVRPSAGDLAFVTYRRGSGVGHTGYLGLGPGQTGYTTSARVQRSTLGSPGATCADAESAFFSTEPVGQSRRGSFRIRLLASGGSLLQTRCAGPLDDDLAAVSPAVTISVARALRGRTTLDFSGRRTFAAHGFAGTISSTLAVTLGRPSTESPSNPNFPPGIKTQRTRTVTEQLRLVRVDGGLSLAIHGTENPIVCRLLDTCGLGGTVSLPAGPREVSAQVVAQGLASRPYSDFLTALGVSTSGHAGGISVAVFVNWIGEVRAGMSQAGTTCTDAAHTGGGSVAIGSLAGGLSSFGAFAGSWRTRCPGPDLVQASNGLKASLAPGALAHEQFTVTVRPQRSLTDDGYVISPRGRISVVLRRGRITSQVLRQPVP
;
A
#
# COMPACT_ATOMS: atom_id res chain seq x y z
N MET A 1 54.37 0.42 2.32
CA MET A 1 53.46 -0.48 3.06
C MET A 1 52.26 0.33 3.56
N ARG A 2 51.14 0.28 2.83
CA ARG A 2 49.92 1.03 3.14
C ARG A 2 49.01 0.15 4.01
N ARG A 3 48.69 0.63 5.22
CA ARG A 3 47.75 -0.02 6.14
C ARG A 3 46.33 0.18 5.61
N VAL A 4 45.69 -0.93 5.26
CA VAL A 4 44.25 -1.01 4.95
C VAL A 4 43.51 -1.14 6.29
N TRP A 5 42.58 -0.23 6.54
CA TRP A 5 41.63 -0.31 7.66
C TRP A 5 40.35 -1.02 7.15
N PRO A 6 39.81 -2.02 7.86
CA PRO A 6 38.55 -2.63 7.45
C PRO A 6 37.38 -1.73 7.85
N VAL A 7 36.58 -1.32 6.87
CA VAL A 7 35.27 -0.70 7.08
C VAL A 7 34.31 -1.82 7.48
N LEU A 8 33.89 -1.79 8.74
CA LEU A 8 32.95 -2.73 9.32
C LEU A 8 31.53 -2.29 8.92
N VAL A 9 30.96 -2.97 7.93
CA VAL A 9 29.57 -2.78 7.48
C VAL A 9 28.66 -3.54 8.45
N VAL A 10 28.00 -2.81 9.35
CA VAL A 10 26.97 -3.37 10.24
C VAL A 10 25.65 -3.42 9.47
N LEU A 11 25.30 -4.61 8.98
CA LEU A 11 23.93 -4.95 8.60
C LEU A 11 23.10 -5.09 9.89
N MET A 12 22.22 -4.13 10.17
CA MET A 12 21.17 -4.31 11.17
C MET A 12 20.02 -5.12 10.56
N LEU A 13 20.10 -6.44 10.73
CA LEU A 13 18.93 -7.30 10.84
C LEU A 13 18.47 -7.27 12.30
N ALA A 14 17.23 -6.83 12.53
CA ALA A 14 16.58 -6.91 13.84
C ALA A 14 16.25 -8.38 14.14
N ALA A 15 16.85 -8.93 15.21
CA ALA A 15 16.48 -10.23 15.78
C ALA A 15 16.45 -10.18 17.32
N VAL A 16 15.23 -10.32 17.86
CA VAL A 16 14.77 -11.03 19.08
C VAL A 16 15.42 -10.71 20.45
N ALA A 17 14.62 -10.07 21.35
CA ALA A 17 14.51 -10.43 22.78
C ALA A 17 13.26 -9.82 23.45
N GLY A 18 12.31 -10.67 23.90
CA GLY A 18 11.27 -10.39 24.93
C GLY A 18 9.96 -9.69 24.50
N PRO A 19 8.75 -10.12 24.96
CA PRO A 19 7.48 -9.47 24.65
C PRO A 19 7.27 -8.26 25.58
N ALA A 20 8.15 -7.26 25.48
CA ALA A 20 7.67 -5.92 25.80
C ALA A 20 6.66 -5.59 24.69
N GLN A 21 5.41 -5.34 25.06
CA GLN A 21 4.40 -4.74 24.19
C GLN A 21 4.84 -3.32 23.84
N ALA A 22 5.94 -3.19 23.09
CA ALA A 22 6.18 -2.02 22.29
C ALA A 22 5.01 -2.03 21.32
N GLN A 23 3.99 -1.23 21.63
CA GLN A 23 3.16 -0.63 20.62
C GLN A 23 4.15 0.02 19.66
N THR A 24 4.57 -0.73 18.65
CA THR A 24 5.02 -0.18 17.39
C THR A 24 3.78 0.55 16.93
N GLY A 25 3.65 1.79 17.39
CA GLY A 25 2.68 2.70 16.83
C GLY A 25 2.98 2.64 15.36
N SER A 26 2.08 2.03 14.61
CA SER A 26 1.90 2.26 13.20
C SER A 26 1.56 3.75 13.09
N GLY A 27 2.53 4.61 13.42
CA GLY A 27 2.54 5.99 13.05
C GLY A 27 2.65 5.91 11.56
N LEU A 28 1.48 5.78 10.92
CA LEU A 28 1.27 6.10 9.53
C LEU A 28 2.08 7.37 9.35
N LEU A 29 3.20 7.28 8.65
CA LEU A 29 4.00 8.45 8.35
C LEU A 29 3.10 9.26 7.44
N PHE A 30 2.28 10.12 8.05
CA PHE A 30 1.39 11.02 7.36
C PHE A 30 2.30 12.03 6.68
N PHE A 31 2.70 11.65 5.47
CA PHE A 31 3.34 12.52 4.53
C PHE A 31 2.37 13.68 4.31
N GLY A 32 2.69 14.81 4.97
CA GLY A 32 1.75 15.89 5.20
C GLY A 32 1.06 16.30 3.91
N VAL A 33 -0.27 16.30 3.92
CA VAL A 33 -1.03 16.77 2.77
C VAL A 33 -0.67 18.25 2.55
N PRO A 34 -0.31 18.67 1.31
CA PRO A 34 0.16 20.02 1.04
C PRO A 34 -0.77 21.11 1.60
N GLY A 35 -0.20 22.03 2.38
CA GLY A 35 -0.94 23.16 2.94
C GLY A 35 -1.83 22.81 4.15
N MET A 36 -1.68 21.62 4.73
CA MET A 36 -2.37 21.22 5.95
C MET A 36 -1.39 21.10 7.12
N LYS A 37 -1.73 21.71 8.25
CA LYS A 37 -0.97 21.54 9.49
C LYS A 37 -1.61 20.43 10.31
N VAL A 38 -0.95 19.29 10.47
CA VAL A 38 -1.43 18.24 11.37
C VAL A 38 -1.44 18.78 12.80
N LEU A 39 -2.58 18.66 13.47
CA LEU A 39 -2.80 19.10 14.85
C LEU A 39 -2.66 17.93 15.82
N SER A 40 -3.22 16.78 15.47
CA SER A 40 -3.14 15.55 16.24
C SER A 40 -3.31 14.34 15.32
N ASP A 41 -2.75 13.23 15.79
CA ASP A 41 -2.99 11.89 15.27
C ASP A 41 -3.60 11.06 16.39
N THR A 42 -4.74 10.44 16.14
CA THR A 42 -5.43 9.61 17.13
C THR A 42 -5.57 8.21 16.58
N ASN A 43 -4.85 7.25 17.17
CA ASN A 43 -5.03 5.84 16.89
C ASN A 43 -6.05 5.25 17.89
N ILE A 44 -6.94 4.40 17.40
CA ILE A 44 -7.94 3.72 18.21
C ILE A 44 -7.82 2.22 17.91
N PRO A 45 -7.27 1.39 18.81
CA PRO A 45 -7.17 -0.04 18.57
C PRO A 45 -8.57 -0.62 18.39
N ALA A 46 -8.73 -1.56 17.48
CA ALA A 46 -10.00 -2.20 17.16
C ALA A 46 -9.90 -3.72 17.27
N ARG A 47 -10.98 -4.34 17.73
CA ARG A 47 -11.17 -5.80 17.69
C ARG A 47 -12.26 -6.12 16.70
N ALA A 48 -11.98 -7.01 15.78
CA ALA A 48 -12.94 -7.45 14.78
C ALA A 48 -13.46 -8.85 15.13
N SER A 49 -14.74 -9.08 14.85
CA SER A 49 -15.42 -10.37 15.04
C SER A 49 -16.39 -10.62 13.91
N GLY A 50 -16.61 -11.90 13.57
CA GLY A 50 -17.43 -12.29 12.42
C GLY A 50 -16.58 -12.43 11.16
N GLU A 51 -17.23 -12.44 10.01
CA GLU A 51 -16.56 -12.66 8.72
C GLU A 51 -17.25 -11.90 7.58
N LEU A 52 -16.52 -11.79 6.47
CA LEU A 52 -17.03 -11.35 5.18
C LEU A 52 -16.89 -12.50 4.20
N VAL A 53 -18.01 -12.91 3.59
CA VAL A 53 -18.07 -13.98 2.60
C VAL A 53 -18.57 -13.39 1.29
N ILE A 54 -17.79 -13.57 0.22
CA ILE A 54 -18.15 -13.20 -1.14
C ILE A 54 -18.29 -14.48 -1.93
N SER A 55 -19.50 -14.83 -2.36
CA SER A 55 -19.73 -15.92 -3.31
C SER A 55 -20.00 -15.33 -4.68
N PHE A 56 -19.33 -15.85 -5.70
CA PHE A 56 -19.39 -15.29 -7.05
C PHE A 56 -19.34 -16.39 -8.13
N HIS A 57 -19.79 -16.03 -9.33
CA HIS A 57 -19.68 -16.82 -10.54
C HIS A 57 -19.53 -15.89 -11.75
N GLY A 58 -18.93 -16.41 -12.82
CA GLY A 58 -18.89 -15.72 -14.11
C GLY A 58 -20.31 -15.48 -14.61
N ASP A 59 -20.60 -14.23 -14.98
CA ASP A 59 -21.93 -13.84 -15.44
C ASP A 59 -21.89 -13.23 -16.84
N SER A 60 -22.72 -13.79 -17.72
CA SER A 60 -22.79 -13.37 -19.12
C SER A 60 -23.31 -11.95 -19.29
N THR A 61 -24.24 -11.52 -18.43
CA THR A 61 -24.81 -10.16 -18.50
C THR A 61 -23.81 -9.10 -17.99
N ALA A 62 -22.94 -9.48 -17.06
CA ALA A 62 -21.80 -8.69 -16.60
C ALA A 62 -20.60 -8.74 -17.57
N GLY A 63 -20.70 -9.50 -18.67
CA GLY A 63 -19.69 -9.55 -19.73
C GLY A 63 -18.56 -10.56 -19.49
N CYS A 64 -18.80 -11.66 -18.77
CA CYS A 64 -17.76 -12.64 -18.46
C CYS A 64 -17.00 -13.16 -19.68
N ALA A 65 -17.66 -13.24 -20.84
CA ALA A 65 -17.07 -13.78 -22.06
C ALA A 65 -15.95 -12.88 -22.58
N THR A 66 -16.13 -11.56 -22.48
CA THR A 66 -15.14 -10.54 -22.88
C THR A 66 -13.82 -10.69 -22.13
N TYR A 67 -13.89 -11.08 -20.86
CA TYR A 67 -12.72 -11.20 -19.98
C TYR A 67 -12.19 -12.63 -19.86
N GLY A 68 -12.85 -13.63 -20.46
CA GLY A 68 -12.51 -15.05 -20.27
C GLY A 68 -12.86 -15.59 -18.88
N LEU A 69 -13.85 -14.99 -18.20
CA LEU A 69 -14.18 -15.26 -16.80
C LEU A 69 -15.40 -16.17 -16.61
N CYS A 70 -16.13 -16.56 -17.67
CA CYS A 70 -17.38 -17.32 -17.53
C CYS A 70 -17.21 -18.68 -16.85
N GLY A 71 -16.04 -19.29 -16.99
CA GLY A 71 -15.73 -20.59 -16.40
C GLY A 71 -15.43 -20.56 -14.91
N TYR A 72 -15.35 -19.38 -14.29
CA TYR A 72 -14.92 -19.23 -12.89
C TYR A 72 -16.09 -19.05 -11.94
N ALA A 73 -16.05 -19.75 -10.81
CA ALA A 73 -16.97 -19.53 -9.69
C ALA A 73 -16.27 -19.86 -8.38
N GLY A 74 -16.64 -19.19 -7.29
CA GLY A 74 -15.93 -19.42 -6.04
C GLY A 74 -16.45 -18.62 -4.87
N THR A 75 -15.70 -18.73 -3.78
CA THR A 75 -15.92 -18.00 -2.54
C THR A 75 -14.62 -17.37 -2.06
N ILE A 76 -14.69 -16.10 -1.65
CA ILE A 76 -13.65 -15.40 -0.89
C ILE A 76 -14.17 -15.18 0.53
N LEU A 77 -13.34 -15.47 1.51
CA LEU A 77 -13.65 -15.38 2.93
C LEU A 77 -12.58 -14.53 3.62
N VAL A 78 -13.02 -13.47 4.30
CA VAL A 78 -12.15 -12.59 5.09
C VAL A 78 -12.51 -12.69 6.56
N ARG A 79 -11.50 -12.99 7.39
CA ARG A 79 -11.64 -13.11 8.85
C ARG A 79 -10.66 -12.19 9.58
N PRO A 80 -10.99 -10.91 9.74
CA PRO A 80 -10.17 -10.02 10.55
C PRO A 80 -10.41 -10.28 12.04
N SER A 81 -9.34 -10.27 12.83
CA SER A 81 -9.41 -10.41 14.30
C SER A 81 -9.07 -9.11 15.03
N ALA A 82 -8.25 -8.26 14.42
CA ALA A 82 -7.75 -7.02 14.98
C ALA A 82 -7.63 -5.94 13.89
N GLY A 83 -7.49 -4.70 14.33
CA GLY A 83 -7.25 -3.56 13.45
C GLY A 83 -7.05 -2.28 14.26
N ASP A 84 -7.12 -1.16 13.58
CA ASP A 84 -7.08 0.16 14.19
C ASP A 84 -7.89 1.16 13.34
N LEU A 85 -8.50 2.12 14.03
CA LEU A 85 -9.12 3.28 13.43
C LEU A 85 -8.25 4.49 13.75
N ALA A 86 -7.60 5.05 12.75
CA ALA A 86 -6.76 6.24 12.89
C ALA A 86 -7.50 7.49 12.42
N PHE A 87 -7.31 8.61 13.12
CA PHE A 87 -7.78 9.94 12.73
C PHE A 87 -6.64 10.94 12.71
N VAL A 88 -6.45 11.58 11.56
CA VAL A 88 -5.61 12.77 11.45
C VAL A 88 -6.48 13.99 11.55
N THR A 89 -6.25 14.80 12.57
CA THR A 89 -6.86 16.12 12.67
C THR A 89 -5.88 17.14 12.10
N TYR A 90 -6.33 17.97 11.17
CA TYR A 90 -5.49 18.96 10.51
C TYR A 90 -6.17 20.32 10.45
N ARG A 91 -5.36 21.37 10.33
CA ARG A 91 -5.80 22.74 10.07
C ARG A 91 -5.54 23.11 8.61
N ARG A 92 -6.55 23.65 7.95
CA ARG A 92 -6.48 24.23 6.60
C ARG A 92 -7.09 25.63 6.63
N GLY A 93 -6.24 26.66 6.56
CA GLY A 93 -6.68 28.04 6.81
C GLY A 93 -7.18 28.21 8.25
N SER A 94 -8.39 28.75 8.41
CA SER A 94 -9.07 28.88 9.71
C SER A 94 -9.86 27.61 10.11
N GLY A 95 -10.06 26.65 9.19
CA GLY A 95 -10.86 25.46 9.43
C GLY A 95 -10.06 24.29 10.03
N VAL A 96 -10.74 23.44 10.79
CA VAL A 96 -10.24 22.14 11.27
C VAL A 96 -10.95 21.04 10.49
N GLY A 97 -10.16 20.12 9.93
CA GLY A 97 -10.64 18.94 9.21
C GLY A 97 -10.12 17.66 9.84
N HIS A 98 -10.77 16.55 9.47
CA HIS A 98 -10.36 15.22 9.89
C HIS A 98 -10.29 14.29 8.66
N THR A 99 -9.30 13.41 8.66
CA THR A 99 -9.24 12.25 7.76
C THR A 99 -9.17 11.00 8.62
N GLY A 100 -9.98 9.99 8.29
CA GLY A 100 -10.02 8.71 9.01
C GLY A 100 -9.51 7.56 8.16
N TYR A 101 -8.95 6.54 8.79
CA TYR A 101 -8.49 5.30 8.15
C TYR A 101 -8.88 4.12 9.03
N LEU A 102 -9.53 3.11 8.45
CA LEU A 102 -9.74 1.83 9.13
C LEU A 102 -8.73 0.83 8.56
N GLY A 103 -7.73 0.48 9.36
CA GLY A 103 -6.88 -0.68 9.13
C GLY A 103 -7.51 -1.90 9.78
N LEU A 104 -7.57 -3.01 9.05
CA LEU A 104 -7.89 -4.32 9.59
C LEU A 104 -6.60 -5.13 9.43
N GLY A 105 -5.93 -5.42 10.54
CA GLY A 105 -4.47 -5.66 10.58
C GLY A 105 -3.65 -4.36 10.50
N PRO A 106 -2.40 -4.29 11.03
CA PRO A 106 -1.59 -5.29 11.71
C PRO A 106 -1.39 -5.01 13.22
N GLY A 107 -1.74 -6.01 14.04
CA GLY A 107 -1.00 -6.39 15.24
C GLY A 107 -0.42 -7.79 15.01
N GLN A 108 0.15 -8.47 16.02
CA GLN A 108 0.74 -9.82 15.87
C GLN A 108 -0.23 -10.92 15.34
N THR A 109 -1.52 -10.62 15.15
CA THR A 109 -2.57 -11.56 14.74
C THR A 109 -3.31 -11.06 13.49
N GLY A 110 -2.63 -10.97 12.34
CA GLY A 110 -3.19 -10.44 11.07
C GLY A 110 -4.56 -11.02 10.66
N TYR A 111 -5.22 -10.41 9.67
CA TYR A 111 -6.38 -11.05 9.04
C TYR A 111 -5.92 -12.11 8.05
N THR A 112 -6.82 -13.02 7.71
CA THR A 112 -6.63 -13.97 6.63
C THR A 112 -7.75 -13.79 5.63
N THR A 113 -7.38 -13.58 4.37
CA THR A 113 -8.28 -13.66 3.23
C THR A 113 -8.01 -14.98 2.54
N SER A 114 -8.99 -15.88 2.52
CA SER A 114 -8.90 -17.14 1.79
C SER A 114 -9.84 -17.16 0.61
N ALA A 115 -9.42 -17.78 -0.48
CA ALA A 115 -10.24 -18.00 -1.66
C ALA A 115 -10.28 -19.48 -2.00
N ARG A 116 -11.43 -19.93 -2.49
CA ARG A 116 -11.61 -21.21 -3.17
C ARG A 116 -12.39 -20.98 -4.45
N VAL A 117 -11.75 -21.20 -5.58
CA VAL A 117 -12.28 -20.85 -6.90
C VAL A 117 -12.17 -22.05 -7.81
N GLN A 118 -13.30 -22.46 -8.36
CA GLN A 118 -13.38 -23.50 -9.38
C GLN A 118 -13.27 -22.86 -10.76
N ARG A 119 -12.48 -23.50 -11.62
CA ARG A 119 -12.38 -23.20 -13.04
C ARG A 119 -12.96 -24.36 -13.84
N SER A 120 -13.92 -24.05 -14.70
CA SER A 120 -14.55 -24.97 -15.63
C SER A 120 -14.28 -24.49 -17.06
N THR A 121 -13.63 -25.33 -17.85
CA THR A 121 -13.23 -25.00 -19.23
C THR A 121 -13.65 -26.13 -20.14
N LEU A 122 -14.25 -25.80 -21.28
CA LEU A 122 -14.71 -26.79 -22.25
C LEU A 122 -13.53 -27.67 -22.70
N GLY A 123 -13.68 -29.00 -22.62
CA GLY A 123 -12.67 -29.95 -23.08
C GLY A 123 -11.46 -30.13 -22.15
N SER A 124 -11.46 -29.56 -20.95
CA SER A 124 -10.44 -29.81 -19.93
C SER A 124 -11.09 -30.20 -18.59
N PRO A 125 -10.46 -31.06 -17.78
CA PRO A 125 -10.94 -31.35 -16.44
C PRO A 125 -11.01 -30.05 -15.62
N GLY A 126 -12.07 -29.88 -14.85
CA GLY A 126 -12.20 -28.74 -13.94
C GLY A 126 -11.06 -28.72 -12.93
N ALA A 127 -10.66 -27.52 -12.52
CA ALA A 127 -9.60 -27.30 -11.53
C ALA A 127 -10.11 -26.42 -10.38
N THR A 128 -9.40 -26.44 -9.26
CA THR A 128 -9.70 -25.60 -8.11
C THR A 128 -8.44 -24.89 -7.66
N CYS A 129 -8.50 -23.56 -7.62
CA CYS A 129 -7.54 -22.72 -6.93
C CYS A 129 -7.98 -22.57 -5.47
N ALA A 130 -7.06 -22.80 -4.54
CA ALA A 130 -7.23 -22.52 -3.12
C ALA A 130 -6.04 -21.71 -2.61
N ASP A 131 -6.32 -20.52 -2.10
CA ASP A 131 -5.31 -19.56 -1.68
C ASP A 131 -5.67 -18.96 -0.33
N ALA A 132 -4.66 -18.54 0.44
CA ALA A 132 -4.83 -17.84 1.70
C ALA A 132 -3.74 -16.80 1.84
N GLU A 133 -4.14 -15.55 1.92
CA GLU A 133 -3.26 -14.40 2.01
C GLU A 133 -3.44 -13.65 3.32
N SER A 134 -2.34 -13.10 3.80
CA SER A 134 -2.33 -12.16 4.91
C SER A 134 -1.56 -10.92 4.46
N ALA A 135 -2.26 -10.00 3.79
CA ALA A 135 -1.67 -8.72 3.41
C ALA A 135 -1.84 -7.69 4.54
N PHE A 136 -1.10 -6.59 4.47
CA PHE A 136 -1.45 -5.40 5.24
C PHE A 136 -2.65 -4.72 4.56
N PHE A 137 -3.79 -4.61 5.25
CA PHE A 137 -4.94 -3.88 4.73
C PHE A 137 -5.00 -2.51 5.37
N SER A 138 -4.92 -1.49 4.52
CA SER A 138 -5.33 -0.15 4.86
C SER A 138 -6.45 0.21 3.91
N THR A 139 -7.59 0.65 4.45
CA THR A 139 -8.53 1.39 3.61
C THR A 139 -7.84 2.67 3.14
N GLU A 140 -7.96 2.99 1.84
CA GLU A 140 -7.89 4.38 1.37
C GLU A 140 -8.71 5.28 2.32
N PRO A 141 -8.35 6.56 2.50
CA PRO A 141 -8.98 7.41 3.50
C PRO A 141 -10.50 7.28 3.40
N VAL A 142 -11.13 7.06 4.55
CA VAL A 142 -12.57 6.81 4.78
C VAL A 142 -13.48 7.97 4.26
N GLY A 143 -12.91 8.93 3.55
CA GLY A 143 -13.49 10.18 3.11
C GLY A 143 -13.06 11.31 4.03
N GLN A 144 -13.25 12.55 3.58
CA GLN A 144 -13.20 13.72 4.44
C GLN A 144 -14.48 13.77 5.28
N SER A 145 -14.37 14.18 6.54
CA SER A 145 -15.55 14.32 7.38
C SER A 145 -16.53 15.31 6.75
N ARG A 146 -17.77 14.87 6.49
CA ARG A 146 -18.86 15.76 6.06
C ARG A 146 -19.70 16.04 7.29
N ARG A 147 -19.74 17.31 7.73
CA ARG A 147 -20.49 17.73 8.94
C ARG A 147 -20.08 16.95 10.19
N GLY A 148 -18.80 16.65 10.35
CA GLY A 148 -18.27 15.96 11.53
C GLY A 148 -18.57 14.46 11.60
N SER A 149 -18.95 13.83 10.48
CA SER A 149 -19.14 12.37 10.40
C SER A 149 -18.37 11.75 9.24
N PHE A 150 -18.02 10.48 9.41
CA PHE A 150 -17.33 9.63 8.43
C PHE A 150 -18.23 8.47 8.04
N ARG A 151 -18.20 8.11 6.75
CA ARG A 151 -18.83 6.88 6.25
C ARG A 151 -17.73 5.88 5.93
N ILE A 152 -17.56 4.90 6.80
CA ILE A 152 -16.61 3.81 6.65
C ILE A 152 -17.23 2.74 5.76
N ARG A 153 -16.55 2.36 4.69
CA ARG A 153 -16.88 1.18 3.89
C ARG A 153 -15.85 0.09 4.17
N LEU A 154 -16.29 -1.16 4.19
CA LEU A 154 -15.39 -2.30 4.38
C LEU A 154 -14.52 -2.54 3.13
N LEU A 155 -15.12 -2.45 1.94
CA LEU A 155 -14.44 -2.53 0.65
C LEU A 155 -14.48 -1.15 -0.01
N ALA A 156 -13.34 -0.70 -0.51
CA ALA A 156 -13.17 0.61 -1.12
C ALA A 156 -12.34 0.51 -2.39
N SER A 157 -12.49 1.49 -3.27
CA SER A 157 -11.66 1.57 -4.47
C SER A 157 -10.17 1.68 -4.08
N GLY A 158 -9.30 0.90 -4.71
CA GLY A 158 -7.89 0.80 -4.34
C GLY A 158 -7.59 -0.03 -3.08
N GLY A 159 -8.62 -0.65 -2.48
CA GLY A 159 -8.47 -1.58 -1.37
C GLY A 159 -7.81 -2.90 -1.78
N SER A 160 -7.32 -3.63 -0.79
CA SER A 160 -6.66 -4.93 -0.97
C SER A 160 -7.24 -6.03 -0.07
N LEU A 161 -8.46 -5.86 0.45
CA LEU A 161 -9.03 -6.83 1.39
C LEU A 161 -9.28 -8.17 0.71
N LEU A 162 -9.62 -8.15 -0.58
CA LEU A 162 -9.91 -9.34 -1.37
C LEU A 162 -8.68 -9.90 -2.09
N GLN A 163 -7.48 -9.42 -1.75
CA GLN A 163 -6.22 -9.85 -2.36
C GLN A 163 -6.04 -11.36 -2.21
N THR A 164 -6.04 -12.05 -3.35
CA THR A 164 -5.73 -13.49 -3.48
C THR A 164 -5.15 -13.75 -4.86
N ARG A 165 -4.48 -14.89 -5.03
CA ARG A 165 -3.90 -15.37 -6.28
C ARG A 165 -4.91 -16.02 -7.22
N CYS A 166 -6.09 -16.39 -6.70
CA CYS A 166 -7.17 -16.96 -7.48
C CYS A 166 -7.92 -15.89 -8.28
N ALA A 167 -8.49 -16.29 -9.42
CA ALA A 167 -9.39 -15.43 -10.18
C ALA A 167 -10.60 -15.02 -9.33
N GLY A 168 -11.07 -13.78 -9.44
CA GLY A 168 -12.23 -13.32 -8.68
C GLY A 168 -12.42 -11.81 -8.66
N PRO A 169 -13.48 -11.32 -8.02
CA PRO A 169 -13.77 -9.89 -7.95
C PRO A 169 -12.71 -9.12 -7.15
N LEU A 170 -12.59 -7.84 -7.46
CA LEU A 170 -11.74 -6.85 -6.79
C LEU A 170 -12.54 -6.06 -5.75
N ASP A 171 -11.85 -5.39 -4.82
CA ASP A 171 -12.48 -4.46 -3.87
C ASP A 171 -13.29 -3.38 -4.62
N ASP A 172 -12.77 -2.88 -5.74
CA ASP A 172 -13.42 -1.91 -6.64
C ASP A 172 -14.77 -2.40 -7.19
N ASP A 173 -14.88 -3.69 -7.52
CA ASP A 173 -16.11 -4.30 -8.05
C ASP A 173 -17.25 -4.26 -7.03
N LEU A 174 -16.87 -4.30 -5.76
CA LEU A 174 -17.78 -4.45 -4.63
C LEU A 174 -17.94 -3.15 -3.84
N ALA A 175 -17.12 -2.13 -4.09
CA ALA A 175 -17.10 -0.88 -3.33
C ALA A 175 -18.46 -0.16 -3.29
N ALA A 176 -19.24 -0.23 -4.37
CA ALA A 176 -20.57 0.38 -4.47
C ALA A 176 -21.62 -0.31 -3.58
N VAL A 177 -21.50 -1.62 -3.39
CA VAL A 177 -22.43 -2.46 -2.61
C VAL A 177 -21.86 -2.88 -1.25
N SER A 178 -20.64 -2.45 -0.93
CA SER A 178 -19.95 -2.76 0.31
C SER A 178 -20.79 -2.38 1.53
N PRO A 179 -20.82 -3.22 2.58
CA PRO A 179 -21.28 -2.79 3.89
C PRO A 179 -20.59 -1.51 4.33
N ALA A 180 -21.36 -0.60 4.93
CA ALA A 180 -20.89 0.71 5.31
C ALA A 180 -21.57 1.21 6.59
N VAL A 181 -20.79 1.88 7.45
CA VAL A 181 -21.24 2.46 8.72
C VAL A 181 -20.95 3.95 8.71
N THR A 182 -21.88 4.76 9.21
CA THR A 182 -21.63 6.19 9.46
C THR A 182 -21.40 6.42 10.95
N ILE A 183 -20.31 7.08 11.30
CA ILE A 183 -19.96 7.43 12.69
C ILE A 183 -19.51 8.89 12.78
N SER A 184 -19.93 9.61 13.82
CA SER A 184 -19.43 10.95 14.08
C SER A 184 -18.00 10.90 14.63
N VAL A 185 -17.17 11.88 14.27
CA VAL A 185 -15.78 11.97 14.76
C VAL A 185 -15.77 11.96 16.29
N ALA A 186 -16.66 12.73 16.92
CA ALA A 186 -16.77 12.79 18.37
C ALA A 186 -17.12 11.42 19.00
N ARG A 187 -17.96 10.60 18.36
CA ARG A 187 -18.27 9.25 18.85
C ARG A 187 -17.07 8.32 18.68
N ALA A 188 -16.39 8.38 17.55
CA ALA A 188 -15.21 7.56 17.30
C ALA A 188 -14.08 7.90 18.28
N LEU A 189 -13.80 9.19 18.50
CA LEU A 189 -12.80 9.69 19.44
C LEU A 189 -13.14 9.49 20.93
N ARG A 190 -14.34 9.01 21.27
CA ARG A 190 -14.63 8.49 22.62
C ARG A 190 -14.27 7.01 22.76
N GLY A 191 -14.09 6.31 21.64
CA GLY A 191 -13.89 4.86 21.60
C GLY A 191 -15.10 4.08 22.13
N ARG A 192 -14.87 2.82 22.51
CA ARG A 192 -15.85 1.92 23.14
C ARG A 192 -17.18 1.84 22.39
N THR A 193 -17.12 1.88 21.06
CA THR A 193 -18.28 1.75 20.18
C THR A 193 -18.04 0.59 19.23
N THR A 194 -19.10 -0.15 18.92
CA THR A 194 -19.06 -1.18 17.90
C THR A 194 -19.59 -0.61 16.59
N LEU A 195 -18.85 -0.86 15.51
CA LEU A 195 -19.25 -0.58 14.13
C LEU A 195 -19.77 -1.89 13.55
N ASP A 196 -21.05 -1.91 13.17
CA ASP A 196 -21.71 -3.10 12.63
C ASP A 196 -21.74 -3.04 11.09
N PHE A 197 -20.93 -3.89 10.45
CA PHE A 197 -20.88 -4.05 9.01
C PHE A 197 -21.71 -5.25 8.52
N SER A 198 -22.59 -5.80 9.36
CA SER A 198 -23.41 -6.93 8.97
C SER A 198 -24.40 -6.59 7.86
N GLY A 199 -24.70 -7.58 7.04
CA GLY A 199 -25.68 -7.45 5.97
C GLY A 199 -25.37 -8.33 4.78
N ARG A 200 -26.35 -8.40 3.87
CA ARG A 200 -26.25 -9.16 2.63
C ARG A 200 -26.61 -8.29 1.43
N ARG A 201 -25.82 -8.33 0.37
CA ARG A 201 -26.04 -7.57 -0.88
C ARG A 201 -25.67 -8.42 -2.09
N THR A 202 -26.34 -8.21 -3.20
CA THR A 202 -25.98 -8.79 -4.49
C THR A 202 -25.10 -7.82 -5.27
N PHE A 203 -24.31 -8.34 -6.22
CA PHE A 203 -23.54 -7.53 -7.15
C PHE A 203 -23.48 -8.18 -8.52
N ALA A 204 -23.24 -7.36 -9.55
CA ALA A 204 -22.86 -7.76 -10.88
C ALA A 204 -21.89 -6.71 -11.43
N ALA A 205 -20.65 -7.09 -11.68
CA ALA A 205 -19.58 -6.18 -12.10
C ALA A 205 -18.46 -6.94 -12.81
N HIS A 206 -17.98 -6.37 -13.92
CA HIS A 206 -16.77 -6.79 -14.64
C HIS A 206 -16.63 -8.32 -14.84
N GLY A 207 -17.69 -8.94 -15.38
CA GLY A 207 -17.72 -10.36 -15.69
C GLY A 207 -18.12 -11.29 -14.55
N PHE A 208 -18.38 -10.78 -13.35
CA PHE A 208 -18.86 -11.57 -12.22
C PHE A 208 -20.23 -11.10 -11.73
N ALA A 209 -21.01 -12.04 -11.20
CA ALA A 209 -22.17 -11.76 -10.35
C ALA A 209 -22.12 -12.61 -9.08
N GLY A 210 -22.78 -12.16 -8.02
CA GLY A 210 -22.70 -12.87 -6.75
C GLY A 210 -23.36 -12.17 -5.58
N THR A 211 -22.97 -12.61 -4.38
CA THR A 211 -23.46 -12.08 -3.11
C THR A 211 -22.33 -11.80 -2.14
N ILE A 212 -22.40 -10.65 -1.48
CA ILE A 212 -21.61 -10.30 -0.31
C ILE A 212 -22.48 -10.58 0.92
N SER A 213 -21.97 -11.38 1.85
CA SER A 213 -22.59 -11.64 3.14
C SER A 213 -21.60 -11.32 4.24
N SER A 214 -21.94 -10.41 5.15
CA SER A 214 -21.08 -10.02 6.25
C SER A 214 -21.79 -10.19 7.59
N THR A 215 -21.06 -10.68 8.57
CA THR A 215 -21.40 -10.67 9.99
C THR A 215 -20.41 -9.83 10.79
N LEU A 216 -19.62 -9.01 10.09
CA LEU A 216 -18.47 -8.34 10.67
C LEU A 216 -18.91 -7.22 11.61
N ALA A 217 -18.39 -7.26 12.83
CA ALA A 217 -18.51 -6.19 13.81
C ALA A 217 -17.10 -5.77 14.29
N VAL A 218 -16.87 -4.46 14.37
CA VAL A 218 -15.58 -3.89 14.78
C VAL A 218 -15.77 -3.07 16.05
N THR A 219 -15.24 -3.56 17.17
CA THR A 219 -15.32 -2.89 18.47
C THR A 219 -14.09 -2.01 18.69
N LEU A 220 -14.32 -0.70 18.77
CA LEU A 220 -13.28 0.29 19.03
C LEU A 220 -12.89 0.31 20.51
N GLY A 221 -11.58 0.31 20.76
CA GLY A 221 -10.97 0.37 22.08
C GLY A 221 -10.88 1.79 22.63
N ARG A 222 -9.84 2.06 23.43
CA ARG A 222 -9.57 3.39 23.98
C ARG A 222 -8.65 4.17 23.03
N PRO A 223 -9.03 5.37 22.59
CA PRO A 223 -8.19 6.20 21.74
C PRO A 223 -6.88 6.58 22.44
N SER A 224 -5.77 6.50 21.72
CA SER A 224 -4.49 7.12 22.09
C SER A 224 -4.26 8.29 21.14
N THR A 225 -4.24 9.51 21.68
CA THR A 225 -3.95 10.71 20.90
C THR A 225 -2.51 11.12 21.10
N GLU A 226 -1.80 11.21 19.99
CA GLU A 226 -0.46 11.77 19.92
C GLU A 226 -0.54 13.15 19.28
N SER A 227 0.02 14.16 19.95
CA SER A 227 0.24 15.45 19.31
C SER A 227 1.64 15.44 18.71
N PRO A 228 1.79 15.66 17.38
CA PRO A 228 3.11 15.75 16.77
C PRO A 228 4.00 16.82 17.44
N SER A 229 3.39 17.90 17.91
CA SER A 229 4.09 18.99 18.60
C SER A 229 4.50 18.68 20.04
N ASN A 230 3.84 17.73 20.70
CA ASN A 230 4.14 17.35 22.09
C ASN A 230 3.75 15.89 22.34
N PRO A 231 4.57 14.92 21.88
CA PRO A 231 4.25 13.52 22.10
C PRO A 231 4.45 13.21 23.59
N ASN A 232 3.50 12.52 24.20
CA ASN A 232 3.63 12.00 25.55
C ASN A 232 4.49 10.74 25.52
N PHE A 233 5.80 10.91 25.57
CA PHE A 233 6.71 9.77 25.72
C PHE A 233 6.69 9.26 27.17
N PRO A 234 6.73 7.94 27.39
CA PRO A 234 6.95 7.37 28.72
C PRO A 234 8.15 8.01 29.44
N PRO A 235 8.08 8.17 30.78
CA PRO A 235 9.22 8.64 31.57
C PRO A 235 10.49 7.83 31.27
N GLY A 236 11.63 8.50 31.12
CA GLY A 236 12.92 7.87 30.87
C GLY A 236 13.32 7.74 29.40
N ILE A 237 12.40 7.98 28.43
CA ILE A 237 12.76 8.01 27.02
C ILE A 237 13.44 9.34 26.69
N LYS A 238 14.70 9.29 26.25
CA LYS A 238 15.40 10.47 25.73
C LYS A 238 14.75 10.91 24.43
N THR A 239 14.46 12.20 24.33
CA THR A 239 13.86 12.80 23.13
C THR A 239 14.77 13.86 22.55
N GLN A 240 14.68 14.05 21.24
CA GLN A 240 15.37 15.11 20.52
C GLN A 240 14.40 15.86 19.63
N ARG A 241 14.69 17.14 19.37
CA ARG A 241 13.94 17.93 18.39
C ARG A 241 14.48 17.64 17.01
N THR A 242 13.64 17.14 16.13
CA THR A 242 13.95 16.86 14.74
C THR A 242 13.22 17.86 13.86
N ARG A 243 13.90 18.46 12.90
CA ARG A 243 13.28 19.25 11.83
C ARG A 243 13.08 18.35 10.62
N THR A 244 11.88 18.44 10.06
CA THR A 244 11.51 17.81 8.79
C THR A 244 11.18 18.91 7.81
N VAL A 245 11.90 18.97 6.71
CA VAL A 245 11.65 19.89 5.60
C VAL A 245 11.16 19.07 4.42
N THR A 246 9.94 19.34 3.98
CA THR A 246 9.28 18.59 2.92
C THR A 246 9.06 19.50 1.73
N GLU A 247 9.53 19.07 0.57
CA GLU A 247 9.22 19.67 -0.72
C GLU A 247 8.20 18.83 -1.46
N GLN A 248 7.07 19.45 -1.82
CA GLN A 248 6.03 18.84 -2.64
C GLN A 248 6.40 19.00 -4.11
N LEU A 249 6.54 17.88 -4.81
CA LEU A 249 6.91 17.84 -6.21
C LEU A 249 5.67 17.82 -7.11
N ARG A 250 5.83 18.28 -8.34
CA ARG A 250 4.79 18.18 -9.37
C ARG A 250 5.22 17.16 -10.41
N LEU A 251 4.30 16.26 -10.78
CA LEU A 251 4.52 15.40 -11.92
C LEU A 251 4.62 16.25 -13.20
N VAL A 252 5.65 15.99 -14.00
CA VAL A 252 5.78 16.53 -15.36
C VAL A 252 5.26 15.50 -16.36
N ARG A 253 5.81 14.28 -16.30
CA ARG A 253 5.38 13.15 -17.12
C ARG A 253 5.87 11.82 -16.55
N VAL A 254 5.24 10.74 -16.99
CA VAL A 254 5.72 9.37 -16.76
C VAL A 254 5.92 8.71 -18.12
N ASP A 255 7.11 8.16 -18.31
CA ASP A 255 7.52 7.50 -19.55
C ASP A 255 7.79 6.01 -19.30
N GLY A 256 7.52 5.17 -20.31
CA GLY A 256 7.85 3.74 -20.32
C GLY A 256 6.73 2.81 -19.85
N GLY A 257 7.07 1.82 -19.04
CA GLY A 257 6.14 0.81 -18.53
C GLY A 257 6.89 -0.37 -17.93
N LEU A 258 6.22 -1.09 -17.02
CA LEU A 258 6.71 -2.37 -16.50
C LEU A 258 5.83 -3.49 -17.03
N SER A 259 6.45 -4.60 -17.40
CA SER A 259 5.75 -5.82 -17.78
C SER A 259 6.36 -6.99 -17.04
N LEU A 260 5.53 -7.84 -16.47
CA LEU A 260 5.91 -9.04 -15.76
C LEU A 260 5.51 -10.21 -16.65
N ALA A 261 6.48 -11.01 -17.10
CA ALA A 261 6.17 -12.32 -17.64
C ALA A 261 5.94 -13.29 -16.48
N ILE A 262 4.81 -13.99 -16.51
CA ILE A 262 4.34 -14.83 -15.40
C ILE A 262 4.17 -16.24 -15.92
N HIS A 263 4.70 -17.19 -15.15
CA HIS A 263 4.53 -18.62 -15.39
C HIS A 263 4.18 -19.30 -14.07
N GLY A 264 3.30 -20.30 -14.10
CA GLY A 264 3.09 -21.17 -12.96
C GLY A 264 4.36 -21.94 -12.62
N THR A 265 4.53 -22.26 -11.34
CA THR A 265 5.63 -23.10 -10.87
C THR A 265 5.57 -24.50 -11.47
N GLU A 266 6.74 -25.12 -11.67
CA GLU A 266 6.84 -26.52 -12.11
C GLU A 266 6.55 -27.51 -10.96
N ASN A 267 6.49 -27.04 -9.71
CA ASN A 267 6.14 -27.89 -8.58
C ASN A 267 4.68 -28.38 -8.70
N PRO A 268 4.44 -29.68 -8.91
CA PRO A 268 3.10 -30.20 -9.23
C PRO A 268 2.12 -30.11 -8.06
N ILE A 269 2.60 -30.07 -6.81
CA ILE A 269 1.74 -29.96 -5.63
C ILE A 269 1.19 -28.53 -5.55
N VAL A 270 2.10 -27.58 -5.63
CA VAL A 270 1.80 -26.16 -5.52
C VAL A 270 0.97 -25.67 -6.71
N CYS A 271 1.37 -26.04 -7.93
CA CYS A 271 0.64 -25.61 -9.11
C CYS A 271 -0.77 -26.20 -9.17
N ARG A 272 -1.01 -27.40 -8.63
CA ARG A 272 -2.36 -27.96 -8.55
C ARG A 272 -3.21 -27.25 -7.50
N LEU A 273 -2.62 -26.90 -6.36
CA LEU A 273 -3.33 -26.20 -5.28
C LEU A 273 -3.79 -24.79 -5.71
N LEU A 274 -2.93 -24.05 -6.42
CA LEU A 274 -3.21 -22.69 -6.89
C LEU A 274 -3.79 -22.65 -8.31
N ASP A 275 -4.04 -23.80 -8.93
CA ASP A 275 -4.44 -23.92 -10.34
C ASP A 275 -3.51 -23.13 -11.28
N THR A 276 -2.20 -23.22 -11.10
CA THR A 276 -1.19 -22.54 -11.94
C THR A 276 -0.46 -23.49 -12.90
N CYS A 277 -0.77 -24.79 -12.89
CA CYS A 277 -0.09 -25.73 -13.80
C CYS A 277 -0.35 -25.33 -15.27
N GLY A 278 0.73 -25.08 -16.02
CA GLY A 278 0.66 -24.63 -17.42
C GLY A 278 0.10 -23.22 -17.61
N LEU A 279 -0.12 -22.46 -16.54
CA LEU A 279 -0.53 -21.07 -16.62
C LEU A 279 0.65 -20.20 -17.05
N GLY A 280 0.41 -19.33 -18.03
CA GLY A 280 1.41 -18.39 -18.52
C GLY A 280 0.76 -17.12 -19.05
N GLY A 281 1.44 -15.99 -18.89
CA GLY A 281 0.89 -14.73 -19.32
C GLY A 281 1.74 -13.52 -18.98
N THR A 282 1.12 -12.35 -19.05
CA THR A 282 1.74 -11.09 -18.72
C THR A 282 0.86 -10.24 -17.83
N VAL A 283 1.48 -9.51 -16.90
CA VAL A 283 0.86 -8.40 -16.18
C VAL A 283 1.68 -7.15 -16.51
N SER A 284 1.02 -6.07 -16.92
CA SER A 284 1.70 -4.84 -17.30
C SER A 284 1.11 -3.63 -16.61
N LEU A 285 2.00 -2.70 -16.27
CA LEU A 285 1.72 -1.37 -15.78
C LEU A 285 2.20 -0.37 -16.85
N PRO A 286 1.32 0.06 -17.77
CA PRO A 286 1.66 1.05 -18.79
C PRO A 286 2.03 2.41 -18.16
N ALA A 287 2.80 3.23 -18.89
CA ALA A 287 2.96 4.63 -18.54
C ALA A 287 1.62 5.37 -18.73
N GLY A 288 1.19 6.05 -17.68
CA GLY A 288 -0.05 6.82 -17.66
C GLY A 288 -0.73 6.76 -16.31
N PRO A 289 -0.05 7.10 -15.20
CA PRO A 289 -0.72 7.17 -13.91
C PRO A 289 -1.82 8.22 -13.96
N ARG A 290 -2.95 7.91 -13.32
CA ARG A 290 -4.07 8.85 -13.16
C ARG A 290 -3.77 9.89 -12.08
N GLU A 291 -3.13 9.43 -11.02
CA GLU A 291 -2.81 10.24 -9.87
C GLU A 291 -1.36 9.99 -9.49
N VAL A 292 -0.61 11.07 -9.24
CA VAL A 292 0.77 11.00 -8.77
C VAL A 292 0.94 11.98 -7.62
N SER A 293 1.47 11.48 -6.52
CA SER A 293 1.92 12.28 -5.38
C SER A 293 3.40 12.05 -5.19
N ALA A 294 4.18 13.12 -5.18
CA ALA A 294 5.63 13.02 -5.05
C ALA A 294 6.17 14.10 -4.13
N GLN A 295 7.18 13.76 -3.34
CA GLN A 295 7.81 14.67 -2.41
C GLN A 295 9.25 14.29 -2.11
N VAL A 296 10.04 15.26 -1.67
CA VAL A 296 11.36 15.05 -1.08
C VAL A 296 11.31 15.50 0.37
N VAL A 297 11.85 14.69 1.27
CA VAL A 297 11.86 14.92 2.71
C VAL A 297 13.30 14.95 3.18
N ALA A 298 13.70 16.03 3.84
CA ALA A 298 14.96 16.15 4.56
C ALA A 298 14.70 16.17 6.07
N GLN A 299 15.38 15.30 6.82
CA GLN A 299 15.18 15.13 8.25
C GLN A 299 16.50 15.12 9.02
N GLY A 300 16.56 15.83 10.15
CA GLY A 300 17.77 15.96 10.96
C GLY A 300 17.53 16.78 12.23
N LEU A 301 18.56 16.96 13.07
CA LEU A 301 18.45 17.72 14.31
C LEU A 301 17.94 19.14 14.07
N ALA A 302 16.97 19.58 14.84
CA ALA A 302 16.32 20.88 14.65
C ALA A 302 17.24 22.08 14.94
N SER A 303 18.33 21.85 15.68
CA SER A 303 19.39 22.83 15.97
C SER A 303 20.24 23.17 14.74
N ARG A 304 20.21 22.34 13.69
CA ARG A 304 20.94 22.64 12.45
C ARG A 304 20.31 23.83 11.71
N PRO A 305 21.12 24.67 11.04
CA PRO A 305 20.63 25.77 10.21
C PRO A 305 19.63 25.30 9.16
N TYR A 306 18.62 26.13 8.86
CA TYR A 306 17.65 25.80 7.81
C TYR A 306 18.30 25.63 6.43
N SER A 307 19.37 26.39 6.15
CA SER A 307 20.16 26.30 4.93
C SER A 307 20.78 24.91 4.72
N ASP A 308 21.12 24.18 5.78
CA ASP A 308 21.62 22.80 5.68
C ASP A 308 20.55 21.87 5.09
N PHE A 309 19.29 22.00 5.52
CA PHE A 309 18.17 21.22 5.00
C PHE A 309 17.85 21.58 3.56
N LEU A 310 17.87 22.88 3.23
CA LEU A 310 17.71 23.34 1.85
C LEU A 310 18.83 22.82 0.95
N THR A 311 20.07 22.73 1.47
CA THR A 311 21.20 22.15 0.74
C THR A 311 21.05 20.65 0.57
N ALA A 312 20.60 19.93 1.59
CA ALA A 312 20.31 18.51 1.50
C ALA A 312 19.20 18.19 0.46
N LEU A 313 18.20 19.07 0.33
CA LEU A 313 17.18 18.99 -0.70
C LEU A 313 17.66 19.42 -2.10
N GLY A 314 18.88 19.96 -2.25
CA GLY A 314 19.39 20.52 -3.50
C GLY A 314 18.80 21.89 -3.87
N VAL A 315 18.12 22.57 -2.95
CA VAL A 315 17.52 23.90 -3.17
C VAL A 315 18.59 25.01 -3.10
N SER A 316 19.59 24.81 -2.24
CA SER A 316 20.62 25.80 -1.91
C SER A 316 22.01 25.18 -1.95
N THR A 317 23.04 26.00 -2.10
CA THR A 317 24.46 25.61 -1.99
C THR A 317 25.13 26.20 -0.74
N SER A 318 24.42 27.00 0.06
CA SER A 318 24.99 27.79 1.17
C SER A 318 25.11 27.05 2.51
N GLY A 319 24.69 25.78 2.60
CA GLY A 319 24.69 24.99 3.83
C GLY A 319 25.53 23.71 3.77
N HIS A 320 25.50 22.94 4.84
CA HIS A 320 26.21 21.66 4.97
C HIS A 320 25.21 20.50 5.14
N ALA A 321 25.01 19.70 4.09
CA ALA A 321 24.04 18.59 4.10
C ALA A 321 24.43 17.41 5.01
N GLY A 322 25.67 17.36 5.51
CA GLY A 322 26.17 16.26 6.34
C GLY A 322 25.35 16.06 7.62
N GLY A 323 24.87 14.82 7.84
CA GLY A 323 24.04 14.43 8.98
C GLY A 323 22.54 14.66 8.79
N ILE A 324 22.09 15.10 7.61
CA ILE A 324 20.68 15.20 7.26
C ILE A 324 20.30 14.02 6.36
N SER A 325 19.29 13.26 6.77
CA SER A 325 18.72 12.18 5.97
C SER A 325 17.80 12.76 4.90
N VAL A 326 17.92 12.29 3.67
CA VAL A 326 17.05 12.68 2.57
C VAL A 326 16.33 11.45 2.03
N ALA A 327 15.03 11.58 1.80
CA ALA A 327 14.21 10.57 1.15
C ALA A 327 13.31 11.19 0.08
N VAL A 328 13.27 10.59 -1.10
CA VAL A 328 12.31 10.89 -2.16
C VAL A 328 11.21 9.86 -2.11
N PHE A 329 9.96 10.31 -2.13
CA PHE A 329 8.77 9.46 -2.20
C PHE A 329 7.99 9.81 -3.46
N VAL A 330 7.63 8.80 -4.24
CA VAL A 330 6.77 8.92 -5.42
C VAL A 330 5.72 7.84 -5.33
N ASN A 331 4.47 8.23 -5.23
CA ASN A 331 3.33 7.33 -5.24
C ASN A 331 2.49 7.62 -6.49
N TRP A 332 1.97 6.59 -7.12
CA TRP A 332 1.03 6.77 -8.21
C TRP A 332 0.01 5.64 -8.27
N ILE A 333 -1.14 5.95 -8.86
CA ILE A 333 -2.21 5.01 -9.19
C ILE A 333 -2.29 4.89 -10.71
N GLY A 334 -2.41 3.68 -11.21
CA GLY A 334 -2.45 3.39 -12.64
C GLY A 334 -3.37 2.22 -12.96
N GLU A 335 -3.65 2.05 -14.24
CA GLU A 335 -4.31 0.83 -14.74
C GLU A 335 -3.27 -0.30 -14.80
N VAL A 336 -3.60 -1.47 -14.26
CA VAL A 336 -2.86 -2.70 -14.47
C VAL A 336 -3.62 -3.56 -15.46
N ARG A 337 -2.91 -4.11 -16.44
CA ARG A 337 -3.47 -5.01 -17.46
C ARG A 337 -2.91 -6.40 -17.28
N ALA A 338 -3.77 -7.41 -17.33
CA ALA A 338 -3.37 -8.81 -17.34
C ALA A 338 -3.84 -9.51 -18.61
N GLY A 339 -3.01 -10.41 -19.12
CA GLY A 339 -3.36 -11.37 -20.15
C GLY A 339 -2.77 -12.72 -19.75
N MET A 340 -3.64 -13.62 -19.27
CA MET A 340 -3.28 -14.94 -18.75
C MET A 340 -3.87 -16.03 -19.62
N SER A 341 -3.11 -17.09 -19.85
CA SER A 341 -3.55 -18.23 -20.63
C SER A 341 -3.30 -19.52 -19.86
N GLN A 342 -4.26 -20.43 -19.89
CA GLN A 342 -4.17 -21.74 -19.27
C GLN A 342 -5.19 -22.70 -19.90
N ALA A 343 -4.78 -23.93 -20.19
CA ALA A 343 -5.66 -24.99 -20.70
C ALA A 343 -6.53 -24.56 -21.90
N GLY A 344 -5.96 -23.81 -22.84
CA GLY A 344 -6.66 -23.30 -24.04
C GLY A 344 -7.62 -22.13 -23.78
N THR A 345 -7.74 -21.65 -22.55
CA THR A 345 -8.52 -20.46 -22.20
C THR A 345 -7.63 -19.26 -21.94
N THR A 346 -8.08 -18.08 -22.33
CA THR A 346 -7.38 -16.81 -22.08
C THR A 346 -8.26 -15.92 -21.24
N CYS A 347 -7.71 -15.39 -20.15
CA CYS A 347 -8.29 -14.34 -19.35
C CYS A 347 -7.57 -13.02 -19.64
N THR A 348 -8.33 -11.96 -19.90
CA THR A 348 -7.78 -10.60 -20.06
C THR A 348 -8.52 -9.66 -19.15
N ASP A 349 -7.81 -8.75 -18.48
CA ASP A 349 -8.42 -7.77 -17.58
C ASP A 349 -7.63 -6.46 -17.56
N ALA A 350 -8.33 -5.39 -17.20
CA ALA A 350 -7.75 -4.09 -16.88
C ALA A 350 -8.40 -3.55 -15.60
N ALA A 351 -7.58 -3.21 -14.61
CA ALA A 351 -8.04 -2.80 -13.28
C ALA A 351 -7.31 -1.56 -12.78
N HIS A 352 -8.02 -0.70 -12.03
CA HIS A 352 -7.49 0.51 -11.40
C HIS A 352 -6.95 0.27 -9.98
N THR A 353 -6.66 -0.99 -9.68
CA THR A 353 -5.98 -1.45 -8.47
C THR A 353 -4.47 -1.23 -8.55
N GLY A 354 -3.96 -0.94 -9.75
CA GLY A 354 -2.56 -0.72 -10.03
C GLY A 354 -2.00 0.55 -9.41
N GLY A 355 -0.71 0.49 -9.09
CA GLY A 355 0.01 1.65 -8.58
C GLY A 355 1.42 1.28 -8.18
N GLY A 356 2.21 2.29 -7.86
CA GLY A 356 3.52 2.06 -7.30
C GLY A 356 3.84 3.13 -6.27
N SER A 357 4.47 2.70 -5.19
CA SER A 357 5.28 3.58 -4.38
C SER A 357 6.74 3.42 -4.80
N VAL A 358 7.52 4.49 -4.68
CA VAL A 358 8.97 4.47 -4.78
C VAL A 358 9.46 5.32 -3.63
N ALA A 359 10.24 4.72 -2.74
CA ALA A 359 11.12 5.44 -1.83
C ALA A 359 12.54 5.45 -2.42
N ILE A 360 13.31 6.51 -2.19
CA ILE A 360 14.76 6.54 -2.42
C ILE A 360 15.36 7.31 -1.25
N GLY A 361 16.15 6.65 -0.41
CA GLY A 361 16.78 7.26 0.76
C GLY A 361 18.28 7.44 0.62
N SER A 362 18.89 8.16 1.56
CA SER A 362 20.33 8.12 1.80
C SER A 362 20.62 7.52 3.18
N LEU A 363 21.35 6.41 3.22
CA LEU A 363 21.97 5.92 4.46
C LEU A 363 23.48 6.21 4.37
N ALA A 364 24.00 7.04 5.28
CA ALA A 364 25.44 7.29 5.48
C ALA A 364 26.23 7.82 4.26
N GLY A 365 25.86 8.99 3.71
CA GLY A 365 26.75 9.78 2.84
C GLY A 365 26.59 9.57 1.33
N GLY A 366 25.61 8.80 0.89
CA GLY A 366 25.18 8.72 -0.50
C GLY A 366 23.70 8.34 -0.60
N LEU A 367 23.03 8.75 -1.69
CA LEU A 367 21.68 8.27 -2.01
C LEU A 367 21.76 6.79 -2.42
N SER A 368 21.69 5.90 -1.45
CA SER A 368 21.57 4.46 -1.67
C SER A 368 20.11 4.13 -1.98
N SER A 369 19.87 3.74 -3.22
CA SER A 369 18.53 3.38 -3.67
C SER A 369 17.97 2.17 -2.91
N PHE A 370 16.91 2.37 -2.15
CA PHE A 370 16.01 1.31 -1.71
C PHE A 370 14.63 1.60 -2.29
N GLY A 371 14.25 0.92 -3.37
CA GLY A 371 12.92 1.07 -3.96
C GLY A 371 11.95 0.06 -3.34
N ALA A 372 11.08 0.50 -2.44
CA ALA A 372 9.91 -0.28 -2.06
C ALA A 372 8.76 0.07 -3.01
N PHE A 373 8.27 -0.92 -3.75
CA PHE A 373 7.02 -0.82 -4.50
C PHE A 373 5.89 -1.34 -3.62
N ALA A 374 4.99 -0.45 -3.24
CA ALA A 374 3.73 -0.82 -2.60
C ALA A 374 2.60 -0.56 -3.60
N GLY A 375 1.78 -1.58 -3.86
CA GLY A 375 0.61 -1.53 -4.72
C GLY A 375 0.18 -2.94 -5.10
N SER A 376 -1.10 -3.28 -4.92
CA SER A 376 -1.63 -4.56 -5.37
C SER A 376 -1.84 -4.49 -6.89
N TRP A 377 -0.91 -5.04 -7.67
CA TRP A 377 -1.11 -5.20 -9.12
C TRP A 377 -2.07 -6.37 -9.41
N ARG A 378 -3.16 -6.45 -8.65
CA ARG A 378 -4.15 -7.51 -8.74
C ARG A 378 -5.12 -7.21 -9.86
N THR A 379 -5.49 -8.24 -10.61
CA THR A 379 -6.55 -8.21 -11.61
C THR A 379 -7.58 -9.28 -11.28
N ARG A 380 -8.64 -9.37 -12.06
CA ARG A 380 -9.67 -10.42 -11.95
C ARG A 380 -9.19 -11.77 -12.47
N CYS A 381 -8.14 -11.77 -13.29
CA CYS A 381 -7.47 -12.98 -13.76
C CYS A 381 -6.64 -13.61 -12.64
N PRO A 382 -6.44 -14.94 -12.67
CA PRO A 382 -5.52 -15.61 -11.74
C PRO A 382 -4.08 -15.07 -11.93
N GLY A 383 -3.32 -14.92 -10.85
CA GLY A 383 -1.97 -14.37 -10.89
C GLY A 383 -1.30 -14.28 -9.51
N PRO A 384 -0.01 -13.96 -9.43
CA PRO A 384 0.71 -13.87 -8.16
C PRO A 384 0.30 -12.65 -7.34
N ASP A 385 0.63 -12.69 -6.04
CA ASP A 385 0.64 -11.46 -5.24
C ASP A 385 1.91 -10.65 -5.54
N LEU A 386 1.72 -9.52 -6.23
CA LEU A 386 2.79 -8.68 -6.71
C LEU A 386 3.31 -7.68 -5.67
N VAL A 387 2.80 -7.70 -4.43
CA VAL A 387 3.42 -6.95 -3.33
C VAL A 387 4.87 -7.39 -3.13
N GLN A 388 5.16 -8.70 -3.23
CA GLN A 388 6.53 -9.21 -3.18
C GLN A 388 7.35 -8.89 -4.44
N ALA A 389 6.68 -8.59 -5.56
CA ALA A 389 7.35 -8.26 -6.81
C ALA A 389 8.25 -7.01 -6.70
N SER A 390 7.94 -6.16 -5.72
CA SER A 390 8.74 -5.01 -5.32
C SER A 390 10.21 -5.35 -5.01
N ASN A 391 10.48 -6.53 -4.44
CA ASN A 391 11.82 -6.98 -4.06
C ASN A 391 12.74 -7.29 -5.26
N GLY A 392 12.20 -7.29 -6.48
CA GLY A 392 12.96 -7.44 -7.72
C GLY A 392 13.02 -6.17 -8.56
N LEU A 393 12.57 -5.03 -8.03
CA LEU A 393 12.63 -3.74 -8.69
C LEU A 393 13.62 -2.81 -7.97
N LYS A 394 14.36 -2.02 -8.73
CA LYS A 394 15.30 -1.02 -8.23
C LYS A 394 14.88 0.36 -8.73
N ALA A 395 14.55 1.23 -7.79
CA ALA A 395 14.46 2.66 -8.05
C ALA A 395 15.85 3.29 -8.08
N SER A 396 16.03 4.38 -8.82
CA SER A 396 17.32 5.08 -8.89
C SER A 396 17.08 6.55 -9.23
N LEU A 397 18.00 7.38 -8.73
CA LEU A 397 18.05 8.81 -8.96
C LEU A 397 19.52 9.15 -9.26
N ALA A 398 19.78 9.97 -10.28
CA ALA A 398 21.15 10.35 -10.60
C ALA A 398 21.78 11.18 -9.45
N PRO A 399 23.08 11.01 -9.17
CA PRO A 399 23.77 11.88 -8.22
C PRO A 399 23.59 13.36 -8.57
N GLY A 400 23.30 14.20 -7.58
CA GLY A 400 23.07 15.63 -7.80
C GLY A 400 21.73 15.99 -8.46
N ALA A 401 20.89 15.02 -8.84
CA ALA A 401 19.65 15.29 -9.56
C ALA A 401 18.70 16.25 -8.83
N LEU A 402 18.67 16.21 -7.49
CA LEU A 402 17.83 17.08 -6.67
C LEU A 402 18.19 18.58 -6.77
N ALA A 403 19.39 18.90 -7.26
CA ALA A 403 19.83 20.27 -7.50
C ALA A 403 19.21 20.92 -8.74
N HIS A 404 18.57 20.12 -9.61
CA HIS A 404 17.93 20.61 -10.82
C HIS A 404 16.44 20.88 -10.59
N GLU A 405 15.89 21.88 -11.28
CA GLU A 405 14.46 22.21 -11.23
C GLU A 405 13.57 21.01 -11.60
N GLN A 406 14.02 20.20 -12.56
CA GLN A 406 13.41 18.94 -12.94
C GLN A 406 14.40 17.80 -12.81
N PHE A 407 13.92 16.65 -12.35
CA PHE A 407 14.72 15.44 -12.24
C PHE A 407 13.88 14.20 -12.51
N THR A 408 14.57 13.09 -12.81
CA THR A 408 13.92 11.83 -13.17
C THR A 408 14.22 10.75 -12.14
N VAL A 409 13.17 10.16 -11.58
CA VAL A 409 13.24 8.91 -10.83
C VAL A 409 13.04 7.76 -11.80
N THR A 410 13.98 6.81 -11.84
CA THR A 410 13.91 5.67 -12.75
C THR A 410 13.78 4.36 -12.00
N VAL A 411 12.81 3.55 -12.39
CA VAL A 411 12.52 2.22 -11.88
C VAL A 411 12.88 1.18 -12.92
N ARG A 412 13.66 0.17 -12.54
CA ARG A 412 14.03 -0.95 -13.41
C ARG A 412 13.93 -2.29 -12.68
N PRO A 413 13.61 -3.38 -13.39
CA PRO A 413 13.84 -4.73 -12.92
C PRO A 413 15.31 -4.95 -12.52
N GLN A 414 15.52 -5.73 -11.46
CA GLN A 414 16.83 -6.14 -10.96
C GLN A 414 17.03 -7.64 -11.05
N ARG A 415 15.99 -8.43 -10.75
CA ARG A 415 16.04 -9.90 -10.79
C ARG A 415 14.65 -10.50 -11.00
N SER A 416 14.62 -11.73 -11.48
CA SER A 416 13.43 -12.56 -11.42
C SER A 416 13.07 -12.90 -9.98
N LEU A 417 11.79 -13.19 -9.77
CA LEU A 417 11.20 -13.44 -8.47
C LEU A 417 10.38 -14.71 -8.52
N THR A 418 10.19 -15.30 -7.35
CA THR A 418 9.29 -16.42 -7.14
C THR A 418 8.29 -16.02 -6.09
N ASP A 419 7.03 -16.31 -6.37
CA ASP A 419 5.92 -16.29 -5.40
C ASP A 419 5.47 -17.76 -5.18
N ASP A 420 4.65 -18.02 -4.17
CA ASP A 420 4.25 -19.37 -3.70
C ASP A 420 3.58 -20.26 -4.75
N GLY A 421 3.43 -19.83 -6.01
CA GLY A 421 3.02 -20.65 -7.14
C GLY A 421 3.46 -20.15 -8.50
N TYR A 422 4.34 -19.14 -8.55
CA TYR A 422 4.64 -18.39 -9.77
C TYR A 422 6.13 -18.06 -9.89
N VAL A 423 6.61 -18.09 -11.13
CA VAL A 423 7.88 -17.51 -11.55
C VAL A 423 7.60 -16.21 -12.29
N ILE A 424 8.19 -15.12 -11.82
CA ILE A 424 7.94 -13.76 -12.30
C ILE A 424 9.24 -13.20 -12.88
N SER A 425 9.19 -12.81 -14.15
CA SER A 425 10.31 -12.20 -14.86
C SER A 425 9.97 -10.76 -15.24
N PRO A 426 10.33 -9.77 -14.39
CA PRO A 426 10.06 -8.36 -14.65
C PRO A 426 10.92 -7.82 -15.81
N ARG A 427 10.31 -7.01 -16.68
CA ARG A 427 10.92 -6.34 -17.83
C ARG A 427 10.44 -4.89 -17.93
N GLY A 428 11.17 -4.08 -18.69
CA GLY A 428 10.84 -2.69 -18.97
C GLY A 428 11.49 -1.70 -18.01
N ARG A 429 10.94 -0.49 -17.97
CA ARG A 429 11.42 0.63 -17.17
C ARG A 429 10.32 1.67 -17.05
N ILE A 430 10.16 2.24 -15.86
CA ILE A 430 9.35 3.45 -15.66
C ILE A 430 10.29 4.60 -15.32
N SER A 431 10.09 5.75 -15.96
CA SER A 431 10.78 7.01 -15.66
C SER A 431 9.74 8.05 -15.27
N VAL A 432 9.82 8.55 -14.04
CA VAL A 432 8.93 9.60 -13.52
C VAL A 432 9.71 10.91 -13.51
N VAL A 433 9.31 11.84 -14.37
CA VAL A 433 9.88 13.19 -14.41
C VAL A 433 9.11 14.08 -13.46
N LEU A 434 9.82 14.65 -12.51
CA LEU A 434 9.30 15.47 -11.43
C LEU A 434 9.88 16.86 -11.51
N ARG A 435 9.07 17.86 -11.18
CA ARG A 435 9.48 19.25 -11.02
C ARG A 435 9.39 19.64 -9.55
N ARG A 436 10.38 20.41 -9.11
CA ARG A 436 10.42 21.06 -7.80
C ARG A 436 9.15 21.88 -7.53
N GLY A 437 8.85 22.08 -6.25
CA GLY A 437 7.61 22.75 -5.86
C GLY A 437 7.66 23.37 -4.47
N ARG A 438 6.55 23.26 -3.74
CA ARG A 438 6.39 24.03 -2.50
C ARG A 438 7.15 23.37 -1.36
N ILE A 439 7.99 24.16 -0.69
CA ILE A 439 8.72 23.73 0.51
C ILE A 439 7.92 24.09 1.76
N THR A 440 7.91 23.17 2.71
CA THR A 440 7.33 23.33 4.04
C THR A 440 8.32 22.81 5.09
N SER A 441 8.24 23.31 6.32
CA SER A 441 9.13 22.91 7.41
C SER A 441 8.33 22.73 8.69
N GLN A 442 8.64 21.68 9.43
CA GLN A 442 8.10 21.44 10.77
C GLN A 442 9.19 20.95 11.71
N VAL A 443 9.01 21.20 13.01
CA VAL A 443 9.90 20.71 14.07
C VAL A 443 9.07 19.89 15.04
N LEU A 444 9.45 18.64 15.23
CA LEU A 444 8.78 17.66 16.07
C LEU A 444 9.74 17.15 17.15
N ARG A 445 9.24 16.64 18.27
CA ARG A 445 10.05 15.86 19.22
C ARG A 445 9.95 14.38 18.84
N GLN A 446 11.07 13.68 18.80
CA GLN A 446 11.16 12.26 18.49
C GLN A 446 12.02 11.54 19.54
N PRO A 447 11.81 10.24 19.81
CA PRO A 447 12.75 9.44 20.59
C PRO A 447 14.14 9.48 19.95
N VAL A 448 15.18 9.48 20.78
CA VAL A 448 16.54 9.19 20.30
C VAL A 448 16.61 7.68 20.05
N PRO A 449 16.99 7.23 18.84
CA PRO A 449 17.09 5.81 18.52
C PRO A 449 18.13 5.07 19.36
#